data_AF-A0A661A392-F1
#
_entry.id   AF-A0A661A392-F1
#
_cell.length_a   1.000
_cell.length_b   1.000
_cell.length_c   1.000
_cell.angle_alpha   90.00
_cell.angle_beta   90.00
_cell.angle_gamma   90.00
#
_symmetry.space_group_name_H-M   'P 1'
#
loop_
_entity.id
_entity.type
_entity.pdbx_description
1 polymer ?
#
loop_
_entity_poly.entity_id
_entity_poly.type
_entity_poly.pdbx_seq_one_letter_code
_entity_poly.pdbx_strand_id
1 'polypeptide(L)'
;MKVGVVGGGTMGNGIAHVMAQFGHDTVLVDVGDEALGRARKTIEKNIGRQVAKEKITQADADAAMARLTFTTDYKELAGAELVVEAIFENFEAKKTVYDAVKPHLAKGAILASNTSSISITKLATAADMAENFIGMHFMNPVPMMKLVEVIRGHDTSDATTQRVVELATELGKSPIECNDYPGFVSNRVLMPMINEAVFALHEGVATAEAIDGIMKLGMAHPMGPLTLADFIGLDICLDILNVLHEGFADSKYRPCPLLKKMVAAGHLGRKTGRGFYDYKK
;
A
#
# COMPACT_ATOMS: atom_id res chain seq x y z
N MET A 1 -20.57 0.14 9.25
CA MET A 1 -20.15 -1.26 9.09
C MET A 1 -18.99 -1.54 10.02
N LYS A 2 -18.79 -2.81 10.39
CA LYS A 2 -17.61 -3.25 11.15
C LYS A 2 -16.48 -3.63 10.19
N VAL A 3 -15.31 -3.01 10.35
CA VAL A 3 -14.13 -3.20 9.49
C VAL A 3 -12.97 -3.76 10.31
N GLY A 4 -12.35 -4.83 9.83
CA GLY A 4 -11.07 -5.30 10.34
C GLY A 4 -9.90 -4.75 9.51
N VAL A 5 -8.81 -4.42 10.17
CA VAL A 5 -7.52 -4.14 9.53
C VAL A 5 -6.48 -5.03 10.18
N VAL A 6 -5.74 -5.81 9.39
CA VAL A 6 -4.70 -6.71 9.92
C VAL A 6 -3.32 -6.19 9.54
N GLY A 7 -2.50 -5.88 10.55
CA GLY A 7 -1.18 -5.26 10.45
C GLY A 7 -1.20 -3.78 10.83
N GLY A 8 -0.57 -3.42 11.95
CA GLY A 8 -0.45 -2.06 12.47
C GLY A 8 0.76 -1.27 11.96
N GLY A 9 1.42 -1.76 10.91
CA GLY A 9 2.50 -1.05 10.21
C GLY A 9 2.02 0.22 9.50
N THR A 10 2.90 0.84 8.70
CA THR A 10 2.64 2.15 8.04
C THR A 10 1.30 2.21 7.30
N MET A 11 0.98 1.17 6.52
CA MET A 11 -0.26 1.13 5.74
C MET A 11 -1.48 0.89 6.63
N GLY A 12 -1.47 -0.17 7.44
CA GLY A 12 -2.68 -0.54 8.19
C GLY A 12 -3.07 0.45 9.27
N ASN A 13 -2.14 1.14 9.95
CA ASN A 13 -2.55 2.26 10.83
C ASN A 13 -3.21 3.40 10.04
N GLY A 14 -2.76 3.67 8.81
CA GLY A 14 -3.35 4.67 7.93
C GLY A 14 -4.73 4.27 7.42
N ILE A 15 -4.92 3.00 7.06
CA ILE A 15 -6.21 2.44 6.65
C ILE A 15 -7.19 2.49 7.82
N ALA A 16 -6.79 2.00 9.00
CA ALA A 16 -7.64 1.99 10.19
C ALA A 16 -8.08 3.40 10.60
N HIS A 17 -7.15 4.37 10.56
CA HIS A 17 -7.45 5.78 10.78
C HIS A 17 -8.53 6.29 9.82
N VAL A 18 -8.36 6.08 8.50
CA VAL A 18 -9.33 6.56 7.51
C VAL A 18 -10.69 5.90 7.72
N MET A 19 -10.75 4.58 7.96
CA MET A 19 -12.01 3.89 8.22
C MET A 19 -12.76 4.47 9.43
N ALA A 20 -12.05 4.66 10.56
CA ALA A 20 -12.65 5.18 11.78
C ALA A 20 -13.08 6.66 11.68
N GLN A 21 -12.30 7.47 10.97
CA GLN A 21 -12.61 8.87 10.69
C GLN A 21 -13.91 9.03 9.89
N PHE A 22 -14.18 8.09 8.97
CA PHE A 22 -15.38 8.08 8.14
C PHE A 22 -16.54 7.24 8.74
N GLY A 23 -16.49 6.98 10.05
CA GLY A 23 -17.65 6.48 10.79
C GLY A 23 -17.77 4.96 10.86
N HIS A 24 -16.72 4.20 10.50
CA HIS A 24 -16.74 2.74 10.60
C HIS A 24 -16.14 2.25 11.93
N ASP A 25 -16.79 1.29 12.56
CA ASP A 25 -16.26 0.60 13.74
C ASP A 25 -15.10 -0.28 13.30
N THR A 26 -13.89 0.06 13.74
CA THR A 26 -12.66 -0.44 13.14
C THR A 26 -11.82 -1.21 14.16
N VAL A 27 -11.53 -2.47 13.86
CA VAL A 27 -10.68 -3.34 14.69
C VAL A 27 -9.32 -3.47 14.01
N LEU A 28 -8.27 -2.94 14.62
CA LEU A 28 -6.89 -3.11 14.18
C LEU A 28 -6.24 -4.28 14.94
N VAL A 29 -5.90 -5.32 14.19
CA VAL A 29 -5.24 -6.53 14.70
C VAL A 29 -3.76 -6.49 14.34
N ASP A 30 -2.88 -6.80 15.29
CA ASP A 30 -1.44 -7.02 15.05
C ASP A 30 -0.91 -8.13 15.98
N VAL A 31 0.30 -8.60 15.75
CA VAL A 31 0.92 -9.73 16.46
C VAL A 31 1.36 -9.40 17.88
N GLY A 32 1.37 -8.12 18.28
CA GLY A 32 1.81 -7.74 19.63
C GLY A 32 1.48 -6.31 20.04
N ASP A 33 1.35 -6.12 21.35
CA ASP A 33 0.95 -4.85 21.99
C ASP A 33 1.90 -3.70 21.67
N GLU A 34 3.18 -3.98 21.45
CA GLU A 34 4.16 -2.95 21.09
C GLU A 34 3.83 -2.35 19.71
N ALA A 35 3.49 -3.19 18.73
CA ALA A 35 3.11 -2.75 17.39
C ALA A 35 1.78 -1.96 17.42
N LEU A 36 0.79 -2.46 18.18
CA LEU A 36 -0.47 -1.77 18.40
C LEU A 36 -0.28 -0.41 19.09
N GLY A 37 0.60 -0.33 20.09
CA GLY A 37 0.94 0.92 20.77
C GLY A 37 1.58 1.94 19.83
N ARG A 38 2.47 1.51 18.92
CA ARG A 38 3.03 2.39 17.87
C ARG A 38 1.96 2.83 16.87
N ALA A 39 1.08 1.93 16.44
CA ALA A 39 -0.01 2.24 15.53
C ALA A 39 -0.94 3.30 16.15
N ARG A 40 -1.41 3.07 17.38
CA ARG A 40 -2.26 4.00 18.14
C ARG A 40 -1.65 5.40 18.23
N LYS A 41 -0.40 5.51 18.69
CA LYS A 41 0.32 6.80 18.77
C LYS A 41 0.41 7.49 17.41
N THR A 42 0.62 6.72 16.33
CA THR A 42 0.70 7.27 14.97
C THR A 42 -0.65 7.83 14.52
N ILE A 43 -1.74 7.10 14.79
CA ILE A 43 -3.11 7.54 14.48
C ILE A 43 -3.47 8.79 15.28
N GLU A 44 -3.27 8.79 16.61
CA GLU A 44 -3.51 9.94 17.49
C GLU A 44 -2.76 11.19 17.01
N LYS A 45 -1.47 11.04 16.66
CA LYS A 45 -0.66 12.14 16.11
C LYS A 45 -1.20 12.65 14.78
N ASN A 46 -1.64 11.77 13.90
CA ASN A 46 -2.16 12.15 12.59
C ASN A 46 -3.52 12.85 12.70
N ILE A 47 -4.42 12.35 13.55
CA ILE A 47 -5.71 12.99 13.86
C ILE A 47 -5.49 14.36 14.50
N GLY A 48 -4.61 14.46 15.51
CA GLY A 48 -4.29 15.73 16.15
C GLY A 48 -3.71 16.77 15.17
N ARG A 49 -2.92 16.33 14.18
CA ARG A 49 -2.46 17.21 13.09
C ARG A 49 -3.57 17.67 12.16
N GLN A 50 -4.64 16.90 11.98
CA GLN A 50 -5.80 17.33 11.20
C GLN A 50 -6.62 18.37 11.97
N VAL A 51 -6.82 18.17 13.28
CA VAL A 51 -7.46 19.15 14.16
C VAL A 51 -6.68 20.47 14.18
N ALA A 52 -5.36 20.41 14.37
CA ALA A 52 -4.49 21.59 14.38
C ALA A 52 -4.46 22.34 13.03
N LYS A 53 -4.85 21.68 11.93
CA LYS A 53 -5.00 22.27 10.60
C LYS A 53 -6.45 22.62 10.25
N GLU A 54 -7.35 22.55 11.24
CA GLU A 54 -8.78 22.84 11.11
C GLU A 54 -9.48 22.00 10.03
N LYS A 55 -8.93 20.82 9.72
CA LYS A 55 -9.52 19.90 8.73
C LYS A 55 -10.70 19.10 9.29
N ILE A 56 -10.68 18.87 10.60
CA ILE A 56 -11.73 18.21 11.38
C ILE A 56 -11.84 18.89 12.75
N THR A 57 -12.96 18.71 13.43
CA THR A 57 -13.14 19.23 14.80
C THR A 57 -12.54 18.29 15.84
N GLN A 58 -12.37 18.77 17.09
CA GLN A 58 -11.96 17.90 18.20
C GLN A 58 -13.01 16.81 18.49
N ALA A 59 -14.31 17.12 18.32
CA ALA A 59 -15.37 16.14 18.48
C ALA A 59 -15.28 15.01 17.44
N ASP A 60 -14.95 15.34 16.19
CA ASP A 60 -14.73 14.34 15.13
C ASP A 60 -13.51 13.46 15.44
N ALA A 61 -12.44 14.06 15.96
CA ALA A 61 -11.23 13.35 16.38
C ALA A 61 -11.52 12.35 17.50
N ASP A 62 -12.24 12.78 18.54
CA ASP A 62 -12.61 11.93 19.68
C ASP A 62 -13.53 10.79 19.23
N ALA A 63 -14.50 11.10 18.35
CA ALA A 63 -15.40 10.10 17.77
C ALA A 63 -14.65 9.07 16.91
N ALA A 64 -13.67 9.51 16.10
CA ALA A 64 -12.85 8.61 15.30
C ALA A 64 -12.01 7.68 16.19
N MET A 65 -11.39 8.21 17.24
CA MET A 65 -10.62 7.39 18.19
C MET A 65 -11.50 6.40 18.96
N ALA A 66 -12.73 6.79 19.32
CA ALA A 66 -13.67 5.91 20.02
C ALA A 66 -14.12 4.70 19.18
N ARG A 67 -14.05 4.79 17.84
CA ARG A 67 -14.38 3.67 16.93
C ARG A 67 -13.24 2.68 16.73
N LEU A 68 -12.04 2.96 17.25
CA LEU A 68 -10.87 2.12 17.08
C LEU A 68 -10.71 1.15 18.25
N THR A 69 -10.71 -0.14 17.93
CA THR A 69 -10.30 -1.20 18.85
C THR A 69 -8.96 -1.76 18.41
N PHE A 70 -7.99 -1.85 19.33
CA PHE A 70 -6.66 -2.40 19.09
C PHE A 70 -6.55 -3.72 19.84
N THR A 71 -6.18 -4.80 19.13
CA THR A 71 -6.19 -6.14 19.73
C THR A 71 -5.18 -7.07 19.06
N THR A 72 -4.79 -8.13 19.77
CA THR A 72 -4.02 -9.25 19.23
C THR A 72 -4.90 -10.47 18.94
N ASP A 73 -6.18 -10.43 19.33
CA ASP A 73 -7.13 -11.53 19.17
C ASP A 73 -8.02 -11.34 17.93
N TYR A 74 -7.91 -12.25 16.96
CA TYR A 74 -8.74 -12.28 15.76
C TYR A 74 -10.24 -12.44 16.06
N LYS A 75 -10.63 -12.94 17.24
CA LYS A 75 -12.05 -13.07 17.62
C LYS A 75 -12.78 -11.74 17.67
N GLU A 76 -12.08 -10.64 17.90
CA GLU A 76 -12.66 -9.29 17.87
C GLU A 76 -13.15 -8.90 16.47
N LEU A 77 -12.72 -9.62 15.42
CA LEU A 77 -13.25 -9.49 14.06
C LEU A 77 -14.64 -10.13 13.87
N ALA A 78 -15.21 -10.73 14.91
CA ALA A 78 -16.54 -11.35 14.84
C ALA A 78 -17.57 -10.40 14.22
N GLY A 79 -18.18 -10.81 13.11
CA GLY A 79 -19.17 -10.04 12.38
C GLY A 79 -18.61 -8.88 11.53
N ALA A 80 -17.29 -8.84 11.30
CA ALA A 80 -16.71 -7.89 10.35
C ALA A 80 -17.25 -8.15 8.94
N GLU A 81 -17.68 -7.08 8.28
CA GLU A 81 -18.24 -7.09 6.92
C GLU A 81 -17.15 -6.86 5.87
N LEU A 82 -16.04 -6.24 6.27
CA LEU A 82 -14.83 -6.07 5.47
C LEU A 82 -13.61 -6.33 6.35
N VAL A 83 -12.62 -7.05 5.84
CA VAL A 83 -11.27 -7.06 6.41
C VAL A 83 -10.26 -6.63 5.35
N VAL A 84 -9.40 -5.67 5.69
CA VAL A 84 -8.27 -5.25 4.87
C VAL A 84 -6.96 -5.75 5.49
N GLU A 85 -6.33 -6.72 4.85
CA GLU A 85 -5.02 -7.21 5.23
C GLU A 85 -3.93 -6.28 4.69
N ALA A 86 -3.06 -5.80 5.57
CA ALA A 86 -1.98 -4.85 5.29
C ALA A 86 -0.69 -5.21 6.07
N ILE A 87 -0.34 -6.50 6.11
CA ILE A 87 0.92 -7.01 6.65
C ILE A 87 2.04 -6.95 5.59
N PHE A 88 3.23 -7.38 5.98
CA PHE A 88 4.40 -7.40 5.09
C PHE A 88 4.16 -8.27 3.83
N GLU A 89 4.90 -7.95 2.77
CA GLU A 89 4.67 -8.47 1.42
C GLU A 89 5.20 -9.90 1.24
N ASN A 90 4.56 -10.86 1.90
CA ASN A 90 4.90 -12.29 1.84
C ASN A 90 3.64 -13.14 1.69
N PHE A 91 3.63 -13.99 0.66
CA PHE A 91 2.47 -14.80 0.30
C PHE A 91 2.03 -15.77 1.42
N GLU A 92 2.95 -16.51 2.03
CA GLU A 92 2.62 -17.50 3.07
C GLU A 92 2.13 -16.83 4.36
N ALA A 93 2.71 -15.69 4.72
CA ALA A 93 2.26 -14.90 5.86
C ALA A 93 0.83 -14.38 5.65
N LYS A 94 0.54 -13.85 4.45
CA LYS A 94 -0.80 -13.36 4.09
C LYS A 94 -1.83 -14.49 4.10
N LYS A 95 -1.50 -15.65 3.53
CA LYS A 95 -2.33 -16.86 3.59
C LYS A 95 -2.66 -17.26 5.03
N THR A 96 -1.65 -17.30 5.90
CA THR A 96 -1.83 -17.61 7.33
C THR A 96 -2.81 -16.65 8.00
N VAL A 97 -2.73 -15.35 7.67
CA VAL A 97 -3.69 -14.35 8.15
C VAL A 97 -5.11 -14.65 7.64
N TYR A 98 -5.28 -14.98 6.36
CA TYR A 98 -6.60 -15.28 5.81
C TYR A 98 -7.25 -16.48 6.50
N ASP A 99 -6.50 -17.55 6.74
CA ASP A 99 -7.00 -18.72 7.47
C ASP A 99 -7.41 -18.39 8.92
N ALA A 100 -6.72 -17.47 9.58
CA ALA A 100 -7.07 -17.01 10.92
C ALA A 100 -8.30 -16.08 10.95
N VAL A 101 -8.49 -15.25 9.92
CA VAL A 101 -9.55 -14.24 9.87
C VAL A 101 -10.90 -14.83 9.45
N LYS A 102 -10.91 -15.72 8.45
CA LYS A 102 -12.14 -16.27 7.83
C LYS A 102 -13.20 -16.77 8.81
N PRO A 103 -12.87 -17.51 9.88
CA PRO A 103 -13.87 -18.04 10.80
C PRO A 103 -14.67 -16.97 11.55
N HIS A 104 -14.20 -15.72 11.58
CA HIS A 104 -14.80 -14.61 12.33
C HIS A 104 -15.66 -13.69 11.46
N LEU A 105 -15.57 -13.82 10.14
CA LEU A 105 -16.22 -12.90 9.21
C LEU A 105 -17.75 -13.06 9.19
N ALA A 106 -18.46 -11.97 8.91
CA ALA A 106 -19.88 -12.05 8.62
C ALA A 106 -20.15 -12.86 7.33
N LYS A 107 -21.36 -13.41 7.20
CA LYS A 107 -21.77 -14.06 5.95
C LYS A 107 -21.75 -13.06 4.80
N GLY A 108 -21.03 -13.37 3.72
CA GLY A 108 -20.86 -12.47 2.58
C GLY A 108 -19.89 -11.32 2.81
N ALA A 109 -19.07 -11.39 3.86
CA ALA A 109 -18.02 -10.40 4.09
C ALA A 109 -16.97 -10.40 2.98
N ILE A 110 -16.37 -9.23 2.77
CA ILE A 110 -15.30 -9.03 1.79
C ILE A 110 -13.95 -9.16 2.49
N LEU A 111 -13.02 -9.89 1.87
CA LEU A 111 -11.63 -9.94 2.29
C LEU A 111 -10.77 -9.22 1.26
N ALA A 112 -10.14 -8.13 1.68
CA ALA A 112 -9.30 -7.32 0.82
C ALA A 112 -7.82 -7.43 1.21
N SER A 113 -6.92 -7.33 0.24
CA SER A 113 -5.47 -7.20 0.49
C SER A 113 -4.93 -5.87 -0.03
N ASN A 114 -4.21 -5.15 0.84
CA ASN A 114 -3.35 -4.03 0.47
C ASN A 114 -1.96 -4.57 0.11
N THR A 115 -1.88 -5.24 -1.04
CA THR A 115 -0.62 -5.67 -1.67
C THR A 115 -0.27 -4.71 -2.80
N SER A 116 1.01 -4.55 -3.11
CA SER A 116 1.50 -3.73 -4.22
C SER A 116 1.97 -4.56 -5.42
N SER A 117 2.05 -5.89 -5.27
CA SER A 117 2.74 -6.74 -6.24
C SER A 117 2.26 -8.20 -6.31
N ILE A 118 1.64 -8.74 -5.26
CA ILE A 118 1.20 -10.14 -5.22
C ILE A 118 -0.12 -10.26 -5.98
N SER A 119 -0.26 -11.31 -6.80
CA SER A 119 -1.48 -11.58 -7.55
C SER A 119 -2.69 -11.73 -6.63
N ILE A 120 -3.73 -10.93 -6.90
CA ILE A 120 -5.01 -10.99 -6.19
C ILE A 120 -5.69 -12.34 -6.43
N THR A 121 -5.66 -12.85 -7.65
CA THR A 121 -6.22 -14.16 -8.02
C THR A 121 -5.58 -15.28 -7.19
N LYS A 122 -4.25 -15.24 -7.04
CA LYS A 122 -3.52 -16.23 -6.24
C LYS A 122 -3.87 -16.13 -4.75
N LEU A 123 -3.97 -14.92 -4.20
CA LEU A 123 -4.36 -14.69 -2.81
C LEU A 123 -5.81 -15.10 -2.56
N ALA A 124 -6.73 -14.79 -3.48
CA ALA A 124 -8.13 -15.14 -3.43
C ALA A 124 -8.35 -16.66 -3.40
N THR A 125 -7.59 -17.39 -4.22
CA THR A 125 -7.57 -18.87 -4.22
C THR A 125 -7.06 -19.41 -2.88
N ALA A 126 -5.97 -18.85 -2.36
CA ALA A 126 -5.41 -19.26 -1.07
C ALA A 126 -6.34 -18.95 0.11
N ALA A 127 -7.13 -17.89 0.00
CA ALA A 127 -8.15 -17.53 0.97
C ALA A 127 -9.41 -18.40 0.85
N ASP A 128 -9.67 -19.08 -0.27
CA ASP A 128 -10.97 -19.77 -0.51
C ASP A 128 -12.17 -18.80 -0.40
N MET A 129 -11.99 -17.59 -0.95
CA MET A 129 -13.01 -16.53 -0.95
C MET A 129 -13.10 -15.83 -2.32
N ALA A 130 -12.91 -16.56 -3.41
CA ALA A 130 -12.64 -16.02 -4.75
C ALA A 130 -13.58 -14.87 -5.18
N GLU A 131 -14.89 -15.04 -5.04
CA GLU A 131 -15.89 -14.03 -5.41
C GLU A 131 -15.88 -12.79 -4.51
N ASN A 132 -15.54 -12.95 -3.22
CA ASN A 132 -15.55 -11.92 -2.19
C ASN A 132 -14.14 -11.44 -1.80
N PHE A 133 -13.14 -11.74 -2.62
CA PHE A 133 -11.76 -11.31 -2.41
C PHE A 133 -11.38 -10.25 -3.43
N ILE A 134 -10.69 -9.19 -2.99
CA ILE A 134 -10.33 -8.06 -3.86
C ILE A 134 -9.03 -7.38 -3.42
N GLY A 135 -8.31 -6.77 -4.35
CA GLY A 135 -7.20 -5.88 -4.01
C GLY A 135 -7.71 -4.48 -3.65
N MET A 136 -7.19 -3.92 -2.56
CA MET A 136 -7.39 -2.53 -2.18
C MET A 136 -6.03 -1.88 -1.91
N HIS A 137 -5.38 -1.39 -2.96
CA HIS A 137 -4.05 -0.83 -2.86
C HIS A 137 -4.11 0.66 -2.57
N PHE A 138 -3.84 1.01 -1.32
CA PHE A 138 -3.75 2.39 -0.83
C PHE A 138 -2.34 2.96 -1.04
N MET A 139 -2.29 4.27 -1.31
CA MET A 139 -1.03 4.98 -1.50
C MET A 139 -0.54 5.60 -0.17
N ASN A 140 0.74 5.47 0.14
CA ASN A 140 1.34 6.08 1.34
C ASN A 140 1.63 7.57 1.13
N PRO A 141 1.29 8.48 2.06
CA PRO A 141 0.53 8.27 3.30
C PRO A 141 -0.99 8.18 3.10
N VAL A 142 -1.60 7.10 3.61
CA VAL A 142 -3.01 6.75 3.36
C VAL A 142 -4.02 7.86 3.67
N PRO A 143 -3.94 8.60 4.80
CA PRO A 143 -4.91 9.67 5.07
C PRO A 143 -4.84 10.84 4.10
N MET A 144 -3.70 11.06 3.45
CA MET A 144 -3.47 12.20 2.56
C MET A 144 -3.67 11.87 1.08
N MET A 145 -3.30 10.64 0.68
CA MET A 145 -3.40 10.23 -0.71
C MET A 145 -4.85 9.95 -1.10
N LYS A 146 -5.26 10.40 -2.29
CA LYS A 146 -6.64 10.26 -2.77
C LYS A 146 -6.89 8.94 -3.47
N LEU A 147 -5.88 8.33 -4.09
CA LEU A 147 -6.06 7.13 -4.91
C LEU A 147 -6.18 5.87 -4.06
N VAL A 148 -7.10 4.99 -4.46
CA VAL A 148 -7.10 3.56 -4.14
C VAL A 148 -7.22 2.80 -5.46
N GLU A 149 -6.26 1.91 -5.76
CA GLU A 149 -6.46 0.97 -6.86
C GLU A 149 -7.35 -0.17 -6.35
N VAL A 150 -8.47 -0.42 -7.05
CA VAL A 150 -9.41 -1.51 -6.76
C VAL A 150 -9.11 -2.63 -7.76
N ILE A 151 -8.43 -3.68 -7.30
CA ILE A 151 -7.86 -4.70 -8.17
C ILE A 151 -8.70 -5.96 -8.17
N ARG A 152 -9.22 -6.32 -9.33
CA ARG A 152 -10.05 -7.52 -9.51
C ARG A 152 -9.19 -8.74 -9.75
N GLY A 153 -9.32 -9.73 -8.88
CA GLY A 153 -8.89 -11.09 -9.18
C GLY A 153 -9.79 -11.71 -10.26
N HIS A 154 -9.38 -12.84 -10.81
CA HIS A 154 -10.09 -13.51 -11.91
C HIS A 154 -11.58 -13.72 -11.63
N ASP A 155 -11.90 -14.19 -10.42
CA ASP A 155 -13.26 -14.54 -10.01
C ASP A 155 -13.92 -13.48 -9.11
N THR A 156 -13.27 -12.33 -8.88
CA THR A 156 -13.84 -11.26 -8.03
C THR A 156 -15.16 -10.79 -8.63
N SER A 157 -16.24 -10.88 -7.84
CA SER A 157 -17.58 -10.56 -8.32
C SER A 157 -17.78 -9.06 -8.59
N ASP A 158 -18.73 -8.74 -9.47
CA ASP A 158 -19.15 -7.35 -9.70
C ASP A 158 -19.73 -6.71 -8.44
N ALA A 159 -20.46 -7.49 -7.62
CA ALA A 159 -21.03 -7.01 -6.38
C ALA A 159 -19.94 -6.60 -5.36
N THR A 160 -18.90 -7.42 -5.21
CA THR A 160 -17.74 -7.12 -4.36
C THR A 160 -17.01 -5.88 -4.87
N THR A 161 -16.76 -5.80 -6.17
CA THR A 161 -16.08 -4.66 -6.79
C THR A 161 -16.85 -3.36 -6.56
N GLN A 162 -18.15 -3.37 -6.87
CA GLN A 162 -19.03 -2.22 -6.70
C GLN A 162 -19.06 -1.75 -5.23
N ARG A 163 -19.20 -2.68 -4.28
CA ARG A 163 -19.22 -2.36 -2.86
C ARG A 163 -17.92 -1.69 -2.39
N VAL A 164 -16.77 -2.17 -2.88
CA VAL A 164 -15.45 -1.61 -2.55
C VAL A 164 -15.23 -0.24 -3.21
N VAL A 165 -15.69 -0.05 -4.45
CA VAL A 165 -15.67 1.26 -5.13
C VAL A 165 -16.51 2.29 -4.37
N GLU A 166 -17.73 1.91 -3.97
CA GLU A 166 -18.60 2.77 -3.15
C GLU A 166 -17.95 3.13 -1.83
N LEU A 167 -17.43 2.14 -1.11
CA LEU A 167 -16.72 2.37 0.15
C LEU A 167 -15.52 3.31 -0.03
N ALA A 168 -14.66 3.07 -1.02
CA ALA A 168 -13.52 3.96 -1.27
C ALA A 168 -13.97 5.40 -1.55
N THR A 169 -15.07 5.58 -2.28
CA THR A 169 -15.68 6.90 -2.52
C THR A 169 -16.19 7.53 -1.22
N GLU A 170 -16.87 6.76 -0.36
CA GLU A 170 -17.32 7.19 0.97
C GLU A 170 -16.14 7.68 1.84
N LEU A 171 -14.99 7.01 1.76
CA LEU A 171 -13.74 7.39 2.45
C LEU A 171 -13.04 8.64 1.87
N GLY A 172 -13.69 9.35 0.94
CA GLY A 172 -13.13 10.51 0.25
C GLY A 172 -11.96 10.17 -0.68
N LYS A 173 -11.87 8.90 -1.12
CA LYS A 173 -10.88 8.42 -2.08
C LYS A 173 -11.45 8.43 -3.50
N SER A 174 -10.55 8.34 -4.46
CA SER A 174 -10.83 8.13 -5.87
C SER A 174 -10.47 6.68 -6.20
N PRO A 175 -11.44 5.75 -6.18
CA PRO A 175 -11.21 4.39 -6.59
C PRO A 175 -10.95 4.34 -8.10
N ILE A 176 -9.92 3.60 -8.50
CA ILE A 176 -9.64 3.30 -9.90
C ILE A 176 -9.57 1.78 -10.05
N GLU A 177 -10.49 1.22 -10.81
CA GLU A 177 -10.56 -0.21 -11.06
C GLU A 177 -9.45 -0.65 -12.02
N CYS A 178 -8.83 -1.79 -11.72
CA CYS A 178 -7.92 -2.46 -12.64
C CYS A 178 -7.92 -3.97 -12.45
N ASN A 179 -7.37 -4.68 -13.43
CA ASN A 179 -7.28 -6.14 -13.40
C ASN A 179 -5.98 -6.61 -12.74
N ASP A 180 -6.03 -7.80 -12.14
CA ASP A 180 -4.89 -8.47 -11.55
C ASP A 180 -3.83 -8.83 -12.60
N TYR A 181 -2.77 -8.02 -12.65
CA TYR A 181 -1.56 -8.22 -13.44
C TYR A 181 -0.33 -7.84 -12.61
N PRO A 182 0.87 -8.35 -12.94
CA PRO A 182 2.10 -7.95 -12.26
C PRO A 182 2.25 -6.43 -12.21
N GLY A 183 2.33 -5.87 -11.00
CA GLY A 183 2.44 -4.43 -10.72
C GLY A 183 1.18 -3.60 -11.02
N PHE A 184 0.04 -4.25 -11.24
CA PHE A 184 -1.26 -3.61 -11.50
C PHE A 184 -1.16 -2.55 -12.61
N VAL A 185 -1.57 -1.31 -12.32
CA VAL A 185 -1.40 -0.18 -13.25
C VAL A 185 -0.27 0.72 -12.80
N SER A 186 -0.30 1.17 -11.54
CA SER A 186 0.65 2.14 -11.00
C SER A 186 2.10 1.68 -11.17
N ASN A 187 2.46 0.54 -10.59
CA ASN A 187 3.82 0.02 -10.61
C ASN A 187 4.25 -0.48 -12.00
N ARG A 188 3.31 -1.04 -12.77
CA ARG A 188 3.56 -1.48 -14.15
C ARG A 188 4.02 -0.35 -15.07
N VAL A 189 3.56 0.88 -14.83
CA VAL A 189 3.95 2.07 -15.61
C VAL A 189 5.12 2.80 -14.95
N LEU A 190 5.06 3.00 -13.63
CA LEU A 190 6.02 3.80 -12.89
C LEU A 190 7.41 3.16 -12.84
N MET A 191 7.49 1.84 -12.56
CA MET A 191 8.79 1.19 -12.36
C MET A 191 9.63 1.14 -13.64
N PRO A 192 9.08 0.83 -14.85
CA PRO A 192 9.86 0.93 -16.07
C PRO A 192 10.36 2.36 -16.35
N MET A 193 9.55 3.39 -16.07
CA MET A 193 9.99 4.79 -16.21
C MET A 193 11.17 5.13 -15.29
N ILE A 194 11.09 4.71 -14.02
CA ILE A 194 12.20 4.88 -13.07
C ILE A 194 13.42 4.10 -13.55
N ASN A 195 13.25 2.83 -13.92
CA ASN A 195 14.33 1.96 -14.35
C ASN A 195 15.04 2.50 -15.61
N GLU A 196 14.29 3.11 -16.53
CA GLU A 196 14.83 3.79 -17.71
C GLU A 196 15.68 5.01 -17.32
N ALA A 197 15.25 5.80 -16.34
CA ALA A 197 16.09 6.87 -15.79
C ALA A 197 17.39 6.32 -15.17
N VAL A 198 17.34 5.15 -14.53
CA VAL A 198 18.54 4.47 -14.04
C VAL A 198 19.44 3.96 -15.17
N PHE A 199 18.88 3.49 -16.29
CA PHE A 199 19.66 3.15 -17.49
C PHE A 199 20.34 4.38 -18.09
N ALA A 200 19.63 5.49 -18.26
CA ALA A 200 20.20 6.74 -18.74
C ALA A 200 21.39 7.21 -17.87
N LEU A 201 21.27 7.08 -16.55
CA LEU A 201 22.37 7.34 -15.63
C LEU A 201 23.51 6.32 -15.80
N HIS A 202 23.18 5.03 -15.88
CA HIS A 202 24.16 3.94 -15.99
C HIS A 202 25.02 4.04 -17.25
N GLU A 203 24.41 4.48 -18.36
CA GLU A 203 25.03 4.63 -19.68
C GLU A 203 25.74 5.97 -19.85
N GLY A 204 25.67 6.86 -18.84
CA GLY A 204 26.34 8.16 -18.86
C GLY A 204 25.67 9.19 -19.76
N VAL A 205 24.37 9.05 -20.05
CA VAL A 205 23.61 10.01 -20.87
C VAL A 205 23.61 11.41 -20.21
N ALA A 206 23.44 11.45 -18.89
CA ALA A 206 23.51 12.68 -18.10
C ALA A 206 23.74 12.39 -16.61
N THR A 207 24.01 13.42 -15.80
CA THR A 207 24.07 13.29 -14.33
C THR A 207 22.69 13.07 -13.72
N ALA A 208 22.63 12.58 -12.48
CA ALA A 208 21.36 12.37 -11.79
C ALA A 208 20.54 13.67 -11.68
N GLU A 209 21.19 14.79 -11.33
CA GLU A 209 20.57 16.11 -11.24
C GLU A 209 19.99 16.58 -12.58
N ALA A 210 20.68 16.30 -13.68
CA ALA A 210 20.22 16.67 -15.01
C ALA A 210 19.02 15.83 -15.44
N ILE A 211 19.05 14.50 -15.21
CA ILE A 211 17.92 13.60 -15.50
C ILE A 211 16.68 14.04 -14.71
N ASP A 212 16.82 14.23 -13.40
CA ASP A 212 15.72 14.68 -12.56
C ASP A 212 15.24 16.10 -12.92
N GLY A 213 16.17 17.01 -13.25
CA GLY A 213 15.87 18.37 -13.68
C GLY A 213 15.05 18.41 -14.96
N ILE A 214 15.43 17.61 -15.97
CA ILE A 214 14.70 17.50 -17.25
C ILE A 214 13.30 16.95 -17.03
N MET A 215 13.15 15.88 -16.22
CA MET A 215 11.83 15.30 -15.96
C MET A 215 10.92 16.24 -15.16
N LYS A 216 11.49 17.00 -14.22
CA LYS A 216 10.72 17.98 -13.45
C LYS A 216 10.31 19.19 -14.28
N LEU A 217 11.26 19.82 -14.97
CA LEU A 217 11.03 21.09 -15.67
C LEU A 217 10.41 20.89 -17.05
N GLY A 218 10.82 19.85 -17.77
CA GLY A 218 10.35 19.55 -19.11
C GLY A 218 9.04 18.77 -19.13
N MET A 219 8.90 17.75 -18.27
CA MET A 219 7.69 16.89 -18.22
C MET A 219 6.72 17.27 -17.09
N ALA A 220 7.01 18.35 -16.37
CA ALA A 220 6.20 18.86 -15.26
C ALA A 220 5.95 17.84 -14.14
N HIS A 221 6.85 16.87 -13.95
CA HIS A 221 6.75 15.94 -12.83
C HIS A 221 7.06 16.67 -11.50
N PRO A 222 6.32 16.43 -10.42
CA PRO A 222 6.57 17.09 -9.13
C PRO A 222 7.92 16.67 -8.52
N MET A 223 8.43 15.51 -8.90
CA MET A 223 9.68 14.92 -8.44
C MET A 223 10.35 14.19 -9.61
N GLY A 224 11.67 14.28 -9.69
CA GLY A 224 12.44 13.54 -10.70
C GLY A 224 12.46 12.05 -10.37
N PRO A 225 12.59 11.17 -11.38
CA PRO A 225 12.51 9.72 -11.20
C PRO A 225 13.57 9.15 -10.27
N LEU A 226 14.79 9.69 -10.23
CA LEU A 226 15.87 9.19 -9.37
C LEU A 226 15.66 9.63 -7.92
N THR A 227 15.26 10.88 -7.69
CA THR A 227 14.85 11.35 -6.35
C THR A 227 13.64 10.56 -5.84
N LEU A 228 12.68 10.26 -6.73
CA LEU A 228 11.51 9.46 -6.40
C LEU A 228 11.90 8.02 -6.02
N ALA A 229 12.81 7.39 -6.76
CA ALA A 229 13.34 6.07 -6.43
C ALA A 229 14.02 6.07 -5.05
N ASP A 230 14.82 7.09 -4.73
CA ASP A 230 15.45 7.23 -3.41
C ASP A 230 14.43 7.46 -2.28
N PHE A 231 13.28 8.06 -2.58
CA PHE A 231 12.18 8.26 -1.63
C PHE A 231 11.40 6.97 -1.39
N ILE A 232 11.13 6.20 -2.45
CA ILE A 232 10.48 4.88 -2.37
C ILE A 232 11.39 3.89 -1.64
N GLY A 233 12.67 3.86 -2.01
CA GLY A 233 13.65 2.86 -1.59
C GLY A 233 14.09 2.00 -2.77
N LEU A 234 15.40 1.90 -3.00
CA LEU A 234 15.94 1.23 -4.19
C LEU A 234 15.76 -0.29 -4.16
N ASP A 235 15.77 -0.89 -2.98
CA ASP A 235 15.40 -2.30 -2.77
C ASP A 235 13.95 -2.57 -3.17
N ILE A 236 13.02 -1.71 -2.74
CA ILE A 236 11.60 -1.83 -3.11
C ILE A 236 11.43 -1.67 -4.63
N CYS A 237 12.11 -0.70 -5.25
CA CYS A 237 12.08 -0.53 -6.71
C CYS A 237 12.60 -1.79 -7.43
N LEU A 238 13.70 -2.35 -6.94
CA LEU A 238 14.29 -3.57 -7.51
C LEU A 238 13.37 -4.78 -7.35
N ASP A 239 12.76 -4.96 -6.18
CA ASP A 239 11.82 -6.05 -5.92
C ASP A 239 10.62 -6.01 -6.87
N ILE A 240 10.02 -4.82 -7.05
CA ILE A 240 8.89 -4.66 -7.98
C ILE A 240 9.33 -4.93 -9.43
N LEU A 241 10.50 -4.47 -9.85
CA LEU A 241 11.02 -4.77 -11.20
C LEU A 241 11.24 -6.28 -11.40
N ASN A 242 11.71 -7.00 -10.38
CA ASN A 242 11.81 -8.46 -10.45
C ASN A 242 10.43 -9.10 -10.58
N VAL A 243 9.42 -8.64 -9.83
CA VAL A 243 8.04 -9.12 -9.97
C VAL A 243 7.50 -8.88 -11.39
N LEU A 244 7.75 -7.70 -11.97
CA LEU A 244 7.35 -7.42 -13.37
C LEU A 244 8.08 -8.35 -14.35
N HIS A 245 9.39 -8.52 -14.18
CA HIS A 245 10.21 -9.36 -15.06
C HIS A 245 9.82 -10.83 -15.00
N GLU A 246 9.62 -11.38 -13.81
CA GLU A 246 9.20 -12.77 -13.61
C GLU A 246 7.74 -12.96 -14.04
N GLY A 247 6.85 -12.05 -13.65
CA GLY A 247 5.41 -12.14 -13.93
C GLY A 247 5.07 -12.05 -15.42
N PHE A 248 5.82 -11.27 -16.21
CA PHE A 248 5.67 -11.21 -17.67
C PHE A 248 6.60 -12.15 -18.43
N ALA A 249 7.63 -12.70 -17.76
CA ALA A 249 8.71 -13.44 -18.40
C ALA A 249 9.32 -12.71 -19.61
N ASP A 250 9.45 -11.38 -19.50
CA ASP A 250 9.88 -10.51 -20.61
C ASP A 250 11.03 -9.60 -20.18
N SER A 251 12.15 -9.71 -20.91
CA SER A 251 13.38 -8.93 -20.74
C SER A 251 13.18 -7.41 -20.85
N LYS A 252 12.05 -6.94 -21.40
CA LYS A 252 11.61 -5.55 -21.33
C LYS A 252 11.63 -5.00 -19.90
N TYR A 253 11.29 -5.83 -18.92
CA TYR A 253 11.19 -5.43 -17.51
C TYR A 253 12.46 -5.70 -16.69
N ARG A 254 13.58 -6.06 -17.34
CA ARG A 254 14.83 -6.38 -16.64
C ARG A 254 15.29 -5.20 -15.77
N PRO A 255 15.63 -5.41 -14.49
CA PRO A 255 16.16 -4.32 -13.66
C PRO A 255 17.55 -3.89 -14.14
N CYS A 256 17.83 -2.58 -14.11
CA CYS A 256 19.11 -2.01 -14.49
C CYS A 256 20.27 -2.58 -13.62
N PRO A 257 21.42 -2.96 -14.21
CA PRO A 257 22.57 -3.45 -13.44
C PRO A 257 23.08 -2.47 -12.38
N LEU A 258 23.00 -1.16 -12.64
CA LEU A 258 23.37 -0.13 -11.66
C LEU A 258 22.46 -0.21 -10.42
N LEU A 259 21.14 -0.32 -10.61
CA LEU A 259 20.19 -0.46 -9.51
C LEU A 259 20.53 -1.67 -8.63
N LYS A 260 20.79 -2.83 -9.26
CA LYS A 260 21.19 -4.05 -8.55
C LYS A 260 22.47 -3.85 -7.71
N LYS A 261 23.49 -3.19 -8.28
CA LYS A 261 24.74 -2.89 -7.57
C LYS A 261 24.53 -1.94 -6.40
N MET A 262 23.68 -0.93 -6.55
CA MET A 262 23.38 0.03 -5.48
C MET A 262 22.66 -0.62 -4.32
N VAL A 263 21.67 -1.48 -4.61
CA VAL A 263 20.97 -2.26 -3.59
C VAL A 263 21.93 -3.21 -2.88
N ALA A 264 22.78 -3.94 -3.62
CA ALA A 264 23.79 -4.82 -3.05
C ALA A 264 24.81 -4.07 -2.15
N ALA A 265 25.08 -2.80 -2.45
CA ALA A 265 25.95 -1.94 -1.64
C ALA A 265 25.24 -1.31 -0.41
N GLY A 266 23.95 -1.58 -0.20
CA GLY A 266 23.16 -0.98 0.88
C GLY A 266 22.82 0.49 0.67
N HIS A 267 22.93 1.00 -0.57
CA HIS A 267 22.52 2.35 -0.93
C HIS A 267 21.03 2.34 -1.27
N LEU A 268 20.16 2.38 -0.27
CA LEU A 268 18.71 2.19 -0.42
C LEU A 268 17.92 3.50 -0.48
N GLY A 269 18.58 4.62 -0.74
CA GLY A 269 17.96 5.95 -0.79
C GLY A 269 17.91 6.63 0.57
N ARG A 270 16.84 7.40 0.81
CA ARG A 270 16.70 8.24 2.02
C ARG A 270 16.78 7.45 3.32
N LYS A 271 16.22 6.23 3.34
CA LYS A 271 16.17 5.40 4.55
C LYS A 271 17.54 4.92 5.05
N THR A 272 18.55 4.90 4.18
CA THR A 272 19.95 4.59 4.52
C THR A 272 20.87 5.81 4.43
N GLY A 273 20.30 7.00 4.21
CA GLY A 273 21.03 8.26 4.03
C GLY A 273 21.78 8.36 2.69
N ARG A 274 21.65 7.40 1.78
CA ARG A 274 22.36 7.38 0.50
C ARG A 274 21.65 6.48 -0.52
N GLY A 275 21.46 7.01 -1.72
CA GLY A 275 21.01 6.28 -2.91
C GLY A 275 21.67 6.89 -4.16
N PHE A 276 20.87 7.40 -5.09
CA PHE A 276 21.36 8.25 -6.19
C PHE A 276 21.91 9.58 -5.67
N TYR A 277 21.35 10.07 -4.56
CA TYR A 277 21.81 11.26 -3.86
C TYR A 277 22.36 10.93 -2.45
N ASP A 278 23.08 11.90 -1.86
CA ASP A 278 23.52 11.85 -0.47
C ASP A 278 22.55 12.63 0.43
N TYR A 279 22.07 11.97 1.48
CA TYR A 279 21.11 12.51 2.45
C TYR A 279 21.69 12.56 3.88
N LYS A 280 23.00 12.35 4.06
CA LYS A 280 23.66 12.47 5.37
C LYS A 280 24.03 13.92 5.73
N LYS A 281 23.63 14.88 4.90
CA LYS A 281 23.83 16.32 5.12
C LYS A 281 22.59 16.98 5.69
#